data_AF-A0A0J7K5V0-F1
#
_entry.id   AF-A0A0J7K5V0-F1
#
_cell.length_a   1.000
_cell.length_b   1.000
_cell.length_c   1.000
_cell.angle_alpha   90.00
_cell.angle_beta   90.00
_cell.angle_gamma   90.00
#
_symmetry.space_group_name_H-M   'P 1'
#
loop_
_entity.id
_entity.type
_entity.pdbx_description
1 polymer ?
#
loop_
_entity_poly.entity_id
_entity_poly.type
_entity_poly.pdbx_seq_one_letter_code
_entity_poly.pdbx_strand_id
1 'polypeptide(L)'
;MRCYSLTASSDYRFAGTIAQKNEGEHFIENVLKSAAMSPGKHRYRYAQRVQRTVIERRRRILTPEYKKRRLALKKARTALRHRREDREDVTYQTNCALLDAPNTEMNNNIIDHTNSDPEIDDEQYQSIVLLDLETSGLSKDCDILQIAAKCGKSTFATYINPKKPISAAAIEANGLTNCQGVLMYHGLTVDSVPLRLAMSNLQQWLASLGKPCYIATHNLSFDGPRLFNAIVTCSLHDDFRDVVCGFIDTLTVIRRLTGRKRKGECTIAGLAEWQRIPTAGAHNAENDVNILQKILRSAKITGENLVESAKSWEEQTYGVRGNTLDIF
;
A
#
# COMPACT_ATOMS: atom_id res chain seq x y z
N MET A 1 39.84 27.85 -16.75
CA MET A 1 38.45 27.43 -17.07
C MET A 1 37.70 28.66 -17.58
N ARG A 2 37.27 28.71 -18.85
CA ARG A 2 36.50 29.86 -19.37
C ARG A 2 35.06 29.76 -18.90
N CYS A 3 34.62 30.71 -18.08
CA CYS A 3 33.26 30.80 -17.56
C CYS A 3 32.36 31.48 -18.60
N TYR A 4 31.55 30.69 -19.32
CA TYR A 4 30.69 31.21 -20.39
C TYR A 4 29.43 31.94 -19.89
N SER A 5 29.10 31.83 -18.60
CA SER A 5 27.92 32.45 -18.00
C SER A 5 28.07 33.96 -17.77
N LEU A 6 29.30 34.50 -17.79
CA LEU A 6 29.61 35.92 -17.60
C LEU A 6 29.91 36.66 -18.90
N THR A 7 29.53 36.08 -20.04
CA THR A 7 29.77 36.68 -21.36
C THR A 7 28.58 37.53 -21.77
N ALA A 8 28.80 38.58 -22.56
CA ALA A 8 27.70 39.38 -23.13
C ALA A 8 26.68 38.52 -23.90
N SER A 9 27.12 37.43 -24.55
CA SER A 9 26.22 36.48 -25.22
C SER A 9 25.34 35.68 -24.25
N SER A 10 25.78 35.47 -23.00
CA SER A 10 24.96 34.93 -21.92
C SER A 10 23.85 35.93 -21.56
N ASP A 11 24.19 37.20 -21.39
CA ASP A 11 23.24 38.26 -21.04
C ASP A 11 22.14 38.41 -22.10
N TYR A 12 22.50 38.40 -23.39
CA TYR A 12 21.52 38.45 -24.49
C TYR A 12 20.60 37.24 -24.52
N ARG A 13 21.12 36.03 -24.24
CA ARG A 13 20.29 34.81 -24.17
C ARG A 13 19.34 34.86 -22.98
N PHE A 14 19.81 35.35 -21.83
CA PHE A 14 18.98 35.52 -20.65
C PHE A 14 17.88 36.57 -20.89
N ALA A 15 18.24 37.76 -21.34
CA ALA A 15 17.31 38.83 -21.66
C ALA A 15 16.28 38.39 -22.72
N GLY A 16 16.73 37.71 -23.78
CA GLY A 16 15.85 37.15 -24.81
C GLY A 16 14.87 36.11 -24.26
N THR A 17 15.31 35.25 -23.35
CA THR A 17 14.44 34.25 -22.69
C THR A 17 13.37 34.93 -21.83
N ILE A 18 13.74 35.97 -21.08
CA ILE A 18 12.80 36.74 -20.26
C ILE A 18 11.78 37.47 -21.15
N ALA A 19 12.24 38.15 -22.19
CA ALA A 19 11.39 38.85 -23.14
C ALA A 19 10.41 37.88 -23.84
N GLN A 20 10.89 36.72 -24.31
CA GLN A 20 10.05 35.68 -24.91
C GLN A 20 9.01 35.13 -23.93
N LYS A 21 9.34 35.01 -22.64
CA LYS A 21 8.40 34.54 -21.61
C LYS A 21 7.28 35.55 -21.35
N ASN A 22 7.61 36.83 -21.30
CA ASN A 22 6.69 37.92 -20.96
C ASN A 22 5.85 38.36 -22.17
N GLU A 23 6.48 38.58 -23.32
CA GLU A 23 5.87 39.15 -24.53
C GLU A 23 5.57 38.11 -25.62
N GLY A 24 6.03 36.87 -25.47
CA GLY A 24 5.92 35.83 -26.50
C GLY A 24 6.90 36.04 -27.66
N GLU A 25 6.76 35.29 -28.75
CA GLU A 25 7.66 35.37 -29.93
C GLU A 25 7.66 36.73 -30.64
N HIS A 26 6.67 37.57 -30.37
CA HIS A 26 6.55 38.93 -30.89
C HIS A 26 7.56 39.90 -30.25
N PHE A 27 8.25 39.53 -29.17
CA PHE A 27 9.27 40.38 -28.55
C PHE A 27 10.36 40.80 -29.55
N ILE A 28 10.76 39.90 -30.46
CA ILE A 28 11.75 40.20 -31.51
C ILE A 28 11.18 41.23 -32.49
N GLU A 29 9.88 41.20 -32.77
CA GLU A 29 9.24 42.20 -33.62
C GLU A 29 9.23 43.58 -32.94
N ASN A 30 9.00 43.61 -31.62
CA ASN A 30 9.08 44.83 -30.83
C ASN A 30 10.50 45.40 -30.82
N VAL A 31 11.51 44.56 -30.60
CA VAL A 31 12.92 44.96 -30.63
C VAL A 31 13.32 45.50 -32.01
N LEU A 32 12.93 44.82 -33.10
CA LEU A 32 13.25 45.27 -34.46
C LEU A 32 12.55 46.58 -34.81
N LYS A 33 11.28 46.76 -34.40
CA LYS A 33 10.57 48.03 -34.58
C LYS A 33 11.24 49.18 -33.81
N SER A 34 11.65 48.93 -32.56
CA SER A 34 12.38 49.92 -31.75
C SER A 34 13.75 50.27 -32.35
N ALA A 35 14.37 49.34 -33.06
CA ALA A 35 15.59 49.56 -33.83
C ALA A 35 15.35 50.14 -35.24
N ALA A 36 14.13 50.55 -35.57
CA ALA A 36 13.72 51.05 -36.90
C ALA A 36 13.97 50.05 -38.06
N MET A 37 13.95 48.74 -37.77
CA MET A 37 14.14 47.66 -38.73
C MET A 37 12.81 46.94 -39.03
N SER A 38 12.66 46.46 -40.28
CA SER A 38 11.50 45.64 -40.66
C SER A 38 11.68 44.19 -40.22
N PRO A 39 10.72 43.59 -39.47
CA PRO A 39 10.80 42.20 -39.01
C PRO A 39 10.75 41.13 -40.13
N GLY A 40 10.27 41.50 -41.32
CA GLY A 40 10.13 40.59 -42.46
C GLY A 40 8.96 39.60 -42.35
N LYS A 41 8.39 39.22 -43.50
CA LYS A 41 7.18 38.38 -43.61
C LYS A 41 7.33 36.98 -43.01
N HIS A 42 8.53 36.39 -43.11
CA HIS A 42 8.79 35.04 -42.61
C HIS A 42 8.78 34.98 -41.08
N ARG A 43 9.35 36.00 -40.41
CA ARG A 43 9.36 36.10 -38.95
C ARG A 43 7.94 36.23 -38.39
N TYR A 44 7.13 37.08 -39.01
CA TYR A 44 5.73 37.27 -38.63
C TYR A 44 4.94 35.95 -38.68
N ARG A 45 5.06 35.20 -39.79
CA ARG A 45 4.41 33.89 -39.94
C ARG A 45 4.89 32.88 -38.90
N TYR A 46 6.17 32.89 -38.56
CA TYR A 46 6.73 32.04 -37.51
C TYR A 46 6.16 32.40 -36.13
N ALA A 47 6.19 33.68 -35.75
CA ALA A 47 5.67 34.15 -34.46
C ALA A 47 4.19 33.78 -34.28
N GLN A 48 3.36 34.01 -35.31
CA GLN A 48 1.95 33.60 -35.29
C GLN A 48 1.76 32.10 -35.08
N ARG A 49 2.53 31.25 -35.77
CA ARG A 49 2.45 29.79 -35.64
C ARG A 49 2.80 29.34 -34.23
N VAL A 50 3.91 29.85 -33.68
CA VAL A 50 4.35 29.50 -32.33
C VAL A 50 3.34 29.99 -31.29
N GLN A 51 2.83 31.22 -31.44
CA GLN A 51 1.83 31.79 -30.54
C GLN A 51 0.55 30.95 -30.52
N ARG A 52 0.08 30.48 -31.68
CA ARG A 52 -1.07 29.55 -31.77
C ARG A 52 -0.82 28.28 -30.97
N THR A 53 0.33 27.64 -31.16
CA THR A 53 0.72 26.43 -30.40
C THR A 53 0.79 26.69 -28.89
N VAL A 54 1.33 27.84 -28.47
CA VAL A 54 1.42 28.24 -27.05
C VAL A 54 0.02 28.44 -26.46
N ILE A 55 -0.88 29.11 -27.16
CA ILE A 55 -2.27 29.33 -26.73
C ILE A 55 -3.00 27.99 -26.59
N GLU A 56 -2.92 27.12 -27.60
CA GLU A 56 -3.53 25.78 -27.57
C GLU A 56 -2.96 24.94 -26.41
N ARG A 57 -1.64 24.99 -26.19
CA ARG A 57 -0.98 24.32 -25.06
C ARG A 57 -1.44 24.89 -23.71
N ARG A 58 -1.54 26.21 -23.56
CA ARG A 58 -2.01 26.86 -22.32
C ARG A 58 -3.45 26.46 -22.02
N ARG A 59 -4.34 26.50 -23.00
CA ARG A 59 -5.73 26.02 -22.89
C ARG A 59 -5.75 24.56 -22.43
N ARG A 60 -4.99 23.69 -23.10
CA ARG A 60 -4.89 22.27 -22.75
C ARG A 60 -4.39 22.05 -21.33
N ILE A 61 -3.36 22.77 -20.87
CA ILE A 61 -2.78 22.57 -19.52
C ILE A 61 -3.79 22.88 -18.40
N LEU A 62 -4.73 23.79 -18.65
CA LEU A 62 -5.75 24.16 -17.68
C LEU A 62 -6.89 23.14 -17.58
N THR A 63 -7.06 22.29 -18.60
CA THR A 63 -8.13 21.29 -18.65
C THR A 63 -8.04 20.27 -17.50
N PRO A 64 -9.17 19.81 -16.95
CA PRO A 64 -9.21 18.73 -15.97
C PRO A 64 -8.52 17.45 -16.47
N GLU A 65 -8.71 17.08 -17.73
CA GLU A 65 -8.15 15.88 -18.34
C GLU A 65 -6.62 15.92 -18.36
N TYR A 66 -6.02 17.07 -18.73
CA TYR A 66 -4.58 17.25 -18.69
C TYR A 66 -4.03 17.17 -17.26
N LYS A 67 -4.71 17.79 -16.29
CA LYS A 67 -4.31 17.73 -14.88
C LYS A 67 -4.38 16.30 -14.33
N LYS A 68 -5.45 15.56 -14.65
CA LYS A 68 -5.63 14.14 -14.27
C LYS A 68 -4.53 13.27 -14.90
N ARG A 69 -4.26 13.43 -16.20
CA ARG A 69 -3.18 12.71 -16.89
C ARG A 69 -1.81 13.04 -16.32
N ARG A 70 -1.54 14.32 -16.02
CA ARG A 70 -0.28 14.75 -15.37
C ARG A 70 -0.09 14.07 -14.02
N LEU A 71 -1.14 13.99 -13.20
CA LEU A 71 -1.09 13.30 -11.90
C LEU A 71 -0.87 11.79 -12.08
N ALA A 72 -1.56 11.14 -13.02
CA ALA A 72 -1.37 9.73 -13.33
C ALA A 72 0.07 9.42 -13.80
N LEU A 73 0.63 10.26 -14.68
CA LEU A 73 2.02 10.14 -15.12
C LEU A 73 3.02 10.38 -13.98
N LYS A 74 2.72 11.32 -13.07
CA LYS A 74 3.55 11.55 -11.87
C LYS A 74 3.56 10.31 -10.99
N LYS A 75 2.39 9.72 -10.72
CA LYS A 75 2.23 8.47 -9.96
C LYS A 75 3.03 7.32 -10.60
N ALA A 76 2.85 7.07 -11.89
CA ALA A 76 3.55 6.01 -12.61
C ALA A 76 5.08 6.16 -12.60
N ARG A 77 5.58 7.41 -12.74
CA ARG A 77 7.02 7.70 -12.65
C ARG A 77 7.57 7.48 -11.26
N THR A 78 6.86 7.94 -10.23
CA THR A 78 7.29 7.74 -8.84
C THR A 78 7.27 6.25 -8.47
N ALA A 79 6.25 5.51 -8.89
CA ALA A 79 6.19 4.06 -8.71
C ALA A 79 7.34 3.33 -9.41
N LEU A 80 7.65 3.70 -10.66
CA LEU A 80 8.80 3.15 -11.38
C LEU A 80 10.13 3.48 -10.69
N ARG A 81 10.28 4.69 -10.15
CA ARG A 81 11.48 5.09 -9.43
C ARG A 81 11.67 4.25 -8.17
N HIS A 82 10.65 4.11 -7.34
CA HIS A 82 10.70 3.25 -6.15
C HIS A 82 11.05 1.80 -6.50
N ARG A 83 10.45 1.21 -7.54
CA ARG A 83 10.84 -0.14 -8.01
C ARG A 83 12.32 -0.27 -8.37
N ARG A 84 12.91 0.78 -8.94
CA ARG A 84 14.33 0.76 -9.30
C ARG A 84 15.20 0.92 -8.06
N GLU A 85 14.84 1.84 -7.17
CA GLU A 85 15.50 2.05 -5.89
C GLU A 85 15.50 0.75 -5.05
N ASP A 86 14.34 0.07 -4.94
CA ASP A 86 14.20 -1.19 -4.21
C ASP A 86 15.03 -2.33 -4.84
N ARG A 87 15.19 -2.33 -6.17
CA ARG A 87 15.99 -3.35 -6.89
C ARG A 87 17.49 -3.09 -6.80
N GLU A 88 17.90 -1.84 -6.70
CA GLU A 88 19.31 -1.42 -6.86
C GLU A 88 20.06 -1.30 -5.51
N ASP A 89 19.40 -1.65 -4.39
CA ASP A 89 19.91 -1.53 -3.01
C ASP A 89 20.57 -0.15 -2.75
N VAL A 90 21.40 0.04 -1.71
CA VAL A 90 22.01 1.32 -1.26
C VAL A 90 22.90 2.02 -2.31
N THR A 91 22.35 2.47 -3.44
CA THR A 91 23.08 3.15 -4.52
C THR A 91 22.55 4.58 -4.77
N TYR A 92 21.40 4.96 -4.19
CA TYR A 92 20.84 6.32 -4.32
C TYR A 92 20.63 6.99 -2.96
N GLN A 93 21.73 7.38 -2.31
CA GLN A 93 21.69 8.60 -1.51
C GLN A 93 21.79 9.80 -2.44
N THR A 94 20.98 10.83 -2.20
CA THR A 94 21.08 12.12 -2.88
C THR A 94 22.51 12.66 -2.73
N ASN A 95 23.22 12.90 -3.85
CA ASN A 95 24.63 13.38 -3.99
C ASN A 95 25.72 12.37 -4.38
N CYS A 96 25.43 11.19 -4.91
CA CYS A 96 26.48 10.35 -5.50
C CYS A 96 26.64 10.63 -7.01
N ALA A 97 27.59 11.51 -7.33
CA ALA A 97 28.14 11.65 -8.68
C ALA A 97 29.41 10.78 -8.80
N LEU A 98 29.53 10.11 -9.95
CA LEU A 98 30.78 9.67 -10.58
C LEU A 98 31.58 8.56 -9.86
N LEU A 99 31.30 7.29 -10.16
CA LEU A 99 32.28 6.20 -10.32
C LEU A 99 31.56 4.99 -10.97
N ASP A 100 31.86 4.73 -12.26
CA ASP A 100 31.43 3.57 -13.05
C ASP A 100 32.08 2.27 -12.50
N ALA A 101 31.30 1.27 -12.07
CA ALA A 101 30.81 0.06 -12.79
C ALA A 101 31.80 -1.13 -12.84
N PRO A 102 31.39 -2.38 -13.08
CA PRO A 102 30.10 -3.06 -12.85
C PRO A 102 30.27 -4.41 -12.08
N ASN A 103 29.15 -5.04 -11.68
CA ASN A 103 28.92 -6.45 -12.04
C ASN A 103 27.44 -6.80 -11.89
N THR A 104 26.88 -7.20 -13.03
CA THR A 104 25.51 -7.63 -13.22
C THR A 104 25.44 -9.13 -13.05
N GLU A 105 24.61 -9.62 -12.13
CA GLU A 105 23.90 -10.88 -12.34
C GLU A 105 22.42 -10.64 -12.01
N MET A 106 21.62 -10.53 -13.08
CA MET A 106 20.16 -10.51 -12.97
C MET A 106 19.69 -11.92 -12.62
N ASN A 107 19.02 -12.07 -11.48
CA ASN A 107 18.16 -13.22 -11.26
C ASN A 107 16.69 -12.76 -11.33
N ASN A 108 16.13 -12.83 -12.53
CA ASN A 108 14.69 -12.70 -12.76
C ASN A 108 14.05 -14.06 -12.47
N ASN A 109 13.74 -14.35 -11.22
CA ASN A 109 12.82 -15.43 -10.89
C ASN A 109 11.44 -14.83 -10.62
N ILE A 110 10.66 -14.72 -11.70
CA ILE A 110 9.20 -14.77 -11.60
C ILE A 110 8.90 -16.19 -11.14
N ILE A 111 8.70 -16.33 -9.84
CA ILE A 111 8.23 -17.57 -9.25
C ILE A 111 6.71 -17.59 -9.43
N ASP A 112 6.28 -18.23 -10.51
CA ASP A 112 4.94 -18.76 -10.62
C ASP A 112 4.92 -20.07 -9.82
N HIS A 113 4.42 -20.01 -8.58
CA HIS A 113 4.21 -21.19 -7.73
C HIS A 113 2.72 -21.49 -7.64
N THR A 114 2.16 -22.03 -8.72
CA THR A 114 1.02 -22.95 -8.63
C THR A 114 1.53 -24.33 -8.18
N ASN A 115 2.05 -24.42 -6.96
CA ASN A 115 2.14 -25.71 -6.26
C ASN A 115 0.86 -25.84 -5.44
N SER A 116 -0.19 -26.35 -6.09
CA SER A 116 -1.41 -26.79 -5.44
C SER A 116 -1.08 -27.97 -4.53
N ASP A 117 -0.77 -27.67 -3.27
CA ASP A 117 -0.86 -28.64 -2.17
C ASP A 117 -2.26 -29.28 -2.23
N PRO A 118 -2.39 -30.60 -1.96
CA PRO A 118 -3.68 -31.27 -1.99
C PRO A 118 -4.66 -30.57 -1.05
N GLU A 119 -5.79 -30.12 -1.60
CA GLU A 119 -6.88 -29.45 -0.88
C GLU A 119 -7.56 -30.42 0.09
N ILE A 120 -6.98 -30.58 1.28
CA ILE A 120 -7.61 -31.31 2.37
C ILE A 120 -8.75 -30.44 2.92
N ASP A 121 -9.96 -30.95 2.79
CA ASP A 121 -11.19 -30.36 3.32
C ASP A 121 -11.12 -30.34 4.85
N ASP A 122 -11.35 -29.16 5.42
CA ASP A 122 -11.02 -28.88 6.82
C ASP A 122 -12.30 -28.53 7.58
N GLU A 123 -13.19 -29.53 7.64
CA GLU A 123 -14.48 -29.44 8.34
C GLU A 123 -14.31 -28.93 9.78
N GLN A 124 -13.17 -29.22 10.40
CA GLN A 124 -12.83 -28.84 11.78
C GLN A 124 -12.84 -27.33 12.06
N TYR A 125 -12.61 -26.46 11.06
CA TYR A 125 -12.58 -25.01 11.24
C TYR A 125 -13.71 -24.28 10.52
N GLN A 126 -14.77 -24.97 10.12
CA GLN A 126 -15.81 -24.36 9.28
C GLN A 126 -16.56 -23.17 9.91
N SER A 127 -16.45 -22.94 11.22
CA SER A 127 -17.03 -21.76 11.89
C SER A 127 -15.95 -20.79 12.40
N ILE A 128 -14.69 -20.98 12.01
CA ILE A 128 -13.55 -20.16 12.45
C ILE A 128 -12.94 -19.48 11.23
N VAL A 129 -12.99 -18.16 11.24
CA VAL A 129 -12.39 -17.29 10.24
C VAL A 129 -11.02 -16.86 10.74
N LEU A 130 -9.96 -17.39 10.16
CA LEU A 130 -8.61 -16.86 10.37
C LEU A 130 -8.52 -15.51 9.67
N LEU A 131 -8.09 -14.47 10.37
CA LEU A 131 -7.98 -13.12 9.84
C LEU A 131 -6.62 -12.51 10.20
N ASP A 132 -6.03 -11.83 9.22
CA ASP A 132 -4.79 -11.08 9.37
C ASP A 132 -4.93 -9.67 8.75
N LEU A 133 -4.22 -8.71 9.33
CA LEU A 133 -4.25 -7.30 8.95
C LEU A 133 -2.84 -6.79 8.67
N GLU A 134 -2.61 -6.30 7.46
CA GLU A 134 -1.47 -5.43 7.22
C GLU A 134 -1.84 -3.99 7.56
N THR A 135 -0.97 -3.31 8.30
CA THR A 135 -1.25 -1.96 8.83
C THR A 135 -0.14 -0.98 8.51
N SER A 136 -0.46 0.32 8.57
CA SER A 136 0.50 1.39 8.30
C SER A 136 1.47 1.65 9.45
N GLY A 137 1.29 0.99 10.60
CA GLY A 137 2.11 1.14 11.78
C GLY A 137 1.51 0.46 13.01
N LEU A 138 2.10 0.67 14.19
CA LEU A 138 1.70 -0.03 15.41
C LEU A 138 0.61 0.66 16.22
N SER A 139 0.18 1.88 15.87
CA SER A 139 -0.84 2.62 16.62
C SER A 139 -2.25 2.02 16.43
N LYS A 140 -3.17 2.24 17.37
CA LYS A 140 -4.57 1.78 17.26
C LYS A 140 -5.37 2.51 16.17
N ASP A 141 -4.91 3.69 15.79
CA ASP A 141 -5.52 4.54 14.77
C ASP A 141 -4.79 4.47 13.42
N CYS A 142 -3.80 3.60 13.26
CA CYS A 142 -3.14 3.42 11.96
C CYS A 142 -4.13 2.94 10.88
N ASP A 143 -3.76 3.11 9.62
CA ASP A 143 -4.58 2.58 8.54
C ASP A 143 -4.40 1.07 8.45
N ILE A 144 -5.50 0.36 8.23
CA ILE A 144 -5.46 -1.00 7.67
C ILE A 144 -5.18 -0.84 6.17
N LEU A 145 -4.18 -1.56 5.67
CA LEU A 145 -3.69 -1.52 4.29
C LEU A 145 -4.03 -2.80 3.52
N GLN A 146 -4.17 -3.93 4.20
CA GLN A 146 -4.69 -5.18 3.64
C GLN A 146 -5.51 -5.90 4.71
N ILE A 147 -6.60 -6.54 4.29
CA ILE A 147 -7.32 -7.52 5.09
C ILE A 147 -7.25 -8.83 4.33
N ALA A 148 -6.90 -9.91 5.01
CA ALA A 148 -7.14 -11.25 4.50
C ALA A 148 -7.88 -12.09 5.53
N ALA A 149 -8.76 -12.96 5.05
CA ALA A 149 -9.52 -13.88 5.84
C ALA A 149 -9.65 -15.24 5.15
N LYS A 150 -9.68 -16.31 5.94
CA LYS A 150 -9.83 -17.69 5.47
C LYS A 150 -10.73 -18.48 6.39
N CYS A 151 -11.70 -19.20 5.82
CA CYS A 151 -12.58 -20.12 6.52
C CYS A 151 -12.70 -21.41 5.71
N GLY A 152 -12.03 -22.48 6.16
CA GLY A 152 -11.90 -23.70 5.36
C GLY A 152 -11.26 -23.41 4.00
N LYS A 153 -12.02 -23.64 2.92
CA LYS A 153 -11.61 -23.37 1.52
C LYS A 153 -11.92 -21.94 1.06
N SER A 154 -12.88 -21.28 1.70
CA SER A 154 -13.27 -19.91 1.35
C SER A 154 -12.19 -18.93 1.79
N THR A 155 -11.81 -18.02 0.91
CA THR A 155 -10.87 -16.93 1.20
C THR A 155 -11.45 -15.59 0.83
N PHE A 156 -10.94 -14.55 1.47
CA PHE A 156 -11.19 -13.15 1.16
C PHE A 156 -9.88 -12.40 1.34
N ALA A 157 -9.50 -11.57 0.37
CA ALA A 157 -8.35 -10.70 0.49
C ALA A 157 -8.63 -9.39 -0.25
N THR A 158 -8.28 -8.26 0.36
CA THR A 158 -8.42 -6.96 -0.29
C THR A 158 -7.41 -5.95 0.26
N TYR A 159 -6.87 -5.11 -0.62
CA TYR A 159 -6.05 -3.97 -0.23
C TYR A 159 -6.91 -2.73 -0.01
N ILE A 160 -6.45 -1.85 0.88
CA ILE A 160 -7.17 -0.67 1.33
C ILE A 160 -6.35 0.59 1.06
N ASN A 161 -7.03 1.63 0.57
CA ASN A 161 -6.42 2.91 0.24
C ASN A 161 -5.74 3.54 1.47
N PRO A 162 -4.43 3.85 1.42
CA PRO A 162 -3.73 4.52 2.51
C PRO A 162 -4.17 6.00 2.59
N LYS A 163 -4.53 6.45 3.78
CA LYS A 163 -4.87 7.84 4.13
C LYS A 163 -3.76 8.53 4.93
N LYS A 164 -2.97 7.77 5.68
CA LYS A 164 -1.87 8.19 6.53
C LYS A 164 -0.52 7.76 5.93
N PRO A 165 0.58 8.39 6.36
CA PRO A 165 1.91 7.87 6.08
C PRO A 165 2.09 6.46 6.64
N ILE A 166 2.81 5.62 5.90
CA ILE A 166 3.20 4.28 6.34
C ILE A 166 4.56 4.42 7.02
N SER A 167 4.67 3.91 8.25
CA SER A 167 5.91 3.99 9.03
C SER A 167 7.01 3.10 8.42
N ALA A 168 8.27 3.47 8.59
CA ALA A 168 9.40 2.70 8.06
C ALA A 168 9.39 1.23 8.54
N ALA A 169 9.06 1.00 9.82
CA ALA A 169 8.94 -0.35 10.38
C ALA A 169 7.79 -1.15 9.76
N ALA A 170 6.68 -0.49 9.38
CA ALA A 170 5.59 -1.17 8.67
C ALA A 170 5.98 -1.51 7.22
N ILE A 171 6.66 -0.60 6.53
CA ILE A 171 7.20 -0.86 5.18
C ILE A 171 8.16 -2.05 5.20
N GLU A 172 9.07 -2.08 6.17
CA GLU A 172 10.00 -3.20 6.35
C GLU A 172 9.26 -4.50 6.67
N ALA A 173 8.24 -4.43 7.52
CA ALA A 173 7.47 -5.60 7.91
C ALA A 173 6.71 -6.20 6.72
N ASN A 174 5.94 -5.41 5.96
CA ASN A 174 4.97 -5.93 4.98
C ASN A 174 5.15 -5.49 3.54
N GLY A 175 6.21 -4.75 3.23
CA GLY A 175 6.53 -4.32 1.87
C GLY A 175 5.51 -3.35 1.26
N LEU A 176 4.54 -2.84 2.03
CA LEU A 176 3.53 -1.90 1.53
C LEU A 176 4.02 -0.47 1.61
N THR A 177 3.94 0.24 0.48
CA THR A 177 4.33 1.66 0.37
C THR A 177 3.19 2.49 -0.20
N ASN A 178 3.17 3.79 0.15
CA ASN A 178 2.19 4.75 -0.34
C ASN A 178 2.86 5.75 -1.29
N CYS A 179 2.51 5.66 -2.58
CA CYS A 179 2.99 6.54 -3.60
C CYS A 179 1.89 7.51 -4.07
N GLN A 180 1.81 8.69 -3.43
CA GLN A 180 0.82 9.72 -3.77
C GLN A 180 -0.63 9.22 -3.71
N GLY A 181 -0.97 8.47 -2.66
CA GLY A 181 -2.29 7.88 -2.43
C GLY A 181 -2.56 6.65 -3.30
N VAL A 182 -1.51 5.99 -3.79
CA VAL A 182 -1.59 4.70 -4.48
C VAL A 182 -0.80 3.70 -3.64
N LEU A 183 -1.47 2.63 -3.22
CA LEU A 183 -0.80 1.55 -2.49
C LEU A 183 0.04 0.71 -3.45
N MET A 184 1.21 0.31 -2.99
CA MET A 184 2.13 -0.54 -3.74
C MET A 184 2.66 -1.62 -2.81
N TYR A 185 2.80 -2.85 -3.32
CA TYR A 185 3.40 -3.99 -2.65
C TYR A 185 4.71 -4.35 -3.36
N HIS A 186 5.84 -4.27 -2.66
CA HIS A 186 7.19 -4.43 -3.23
C HIS A 186 7.40 -3.65 -4.55
N GLY A 187 6.97 -2.39 -4.54
CA GLY A 187 7.09 -1.51 -5.70
C GLY A 187 6.05 -1.78 -6.82
N LEU A 188 5.22 -2.81 -6.75
CA LEU A 188 4.15 -3.06 -7.72
C LEU A 188 2.84 -2.42 -7.23
N THR A 189 2.15 -1.70 -8.11
CA THR A 189 0.83 -1.15 -7.78
C THR A 189 -0.16 -2.28 -7.55
N VAL A 190 -0.92 -2.19 -6.46
CA VAL A 190 -1.99 -3.12 -6.12
C VAL A 190 -3.35 -2.43 -6.20
N ASP A 191 -4.36 -3.16 -6.64
CA ASP A 191 -5.73 -2.67 -6.64
C ASP A 191 -6.22 -2.56 -5.20
N SER A 192 -6.55 -1.34 -4.79
CA SER A 192 -6.99 -1.00 -3.44
C SER A 192 -8.31 -0.26 -3.46
N VAL A 193 -9.11 -0.49 -2.42
CA VAL A 193 -10.46 0.08 -2.29
C VAL A 193 -10.58 0.99 -1.06
N PRO A 194 -11.57 1.89 -0.98
CA PRO A 194 -11.84 2.64 0.23
C PRO A 194 -12.19 1.71 1.41
N LEU A 195 -11.74 2.06 2.62
CA LEU A 195 -11.98 1.28 3.85
C LEU A 195 -13.44 0.80 4.01
N ARG A 196 -14.42 1.68 3.80
CA ARG A 196 -15.84 1.31 3.91
C ARG A 196 -16.26 0.22 2.94
N LEU A 197 -15.74 0.23 1.71
CA LEU A 197 -16.02 -0.82 0.74
C LEU A 197 -15.33 -2.14 1.13
N ALA A 198 -14.07 -2.09 1.56
CA ALA A 198 -13.38 -3.28 2.07
C ALA A 198 -14.12 -3.93 3.24
N MET A 199 -14.54 -3.14 4.23
CA MET A 199 -15.28 -3.64 5.39
C MET A 199 -16.67 -4.16 5.02
N SER A 200 -17.37 -3.52 4.08
CA SER A 200 -18.66 -4.01 3.58
C SER A 200 -18.49 -5.35 2.84
N ASN A 201 -17.45 -5.47 2.02
CA ASN A 201 -17.17 -6.71 1.28
C ASN A 201 -16.76 -7.84 2.25
N LEU A 202 -15.98 -7.54 3.29
CA LEU A 202 -15.65 -8.51 4.33
C LEU A 202 -16.93 -8.98 5.05
N GLN A 203 -17.80 -8.06 5.44
CA GLN A 203 -19.06 -8.39 6.10
C GLN A 203 -19.95 -9.28 5.22
N GLN A 204 -20.11 -8.93 3.94
CA GLN A 204 -20.89 -9.72 2.99
C GLN A 204 -20.28 -11.11 2.79
N TRP A 205 -18.96 -11.20 2.73
CA TRP A 205 -18.27 -12.48 2.65
C TRP A 205 -18.51 -13.33 3.89
N LEU A 206 -18.42 -12.76 5.11
CA LEU A 206 -18.75 -13.45 6.35
C LEU A 206 -20.20 -13.95 6.36
N ALA A 207 -21.16 -13.10 5.96
CA ALA A 207 -22.57 -13.48 5.85
C ALA A 207 -22.79 -14.62 4.83
N SER A 208 -22.02 -14.63 3.73
CA SER A 208 -22.11 -15.66 2.70
C SER A 208 -21.63 -17.04 3.15
N LEU A 209 -20.94 -17.14 4.29
CA LEU A 209 -20.57 -18.43 4.90
C LEU A 209 -21.80 -19.19 5.42
N GLY A 210 -22.96 -18.53 5.55
CA GLY A 210 -24.24 -19.17 5.86
C GLY A 210 -24.42 -19.57 7.32
N LYS A 211 -23.46 -19.26 8.19
CA LYS A 211 -23.53 -19.50 9.63
C LYS A 211 -22.72 -18.47 10.42
N PRO A 212 -23.14 -18.15 11.65
CA PRO A 212 -22.33 -17.32 12.54
C PRO A 212 -20.94 -17.93 12.78
N CYS A 213 -19.93 -17.08 12.85
CA CYS A 213 -18.52 -17.48 12.90
C CYS A 213 -17.74 -16.79 14.02
N TYR A 214 -16.56 -17.33 14.34
CA TYR A 214 -15.58 -16.68 15.20
C TYR A 214 -14.46 -16.09 14.36
N ILE A 215 -14.04 -14.85 14.66
CA ILE A 215 -12.85 -14.25 14.04
C ILE A 215 -11.63 -14.59 14.89
N ALA A 216 -10.67 -15.29 14.32
CA ALA A 216 -9.43 -15.69 14.96
C ALA A 216 -8.25 -14.95 14.34
N THR A 217 -7.47 -14.22 15.16
CA THR A 217 -6.24 -13.56 14.70
C THR A 217 -5.03 -14.05 15.49
N HIS A 218 -3.83 -13.83 14.97
CA HIS A 218 -2.59 -14.24 15.62
C HIS A 218 -1.95 -13.05 16.35
N ASN A 219 -2.46 -12.79 17.56
CA ASN A 219 -2.27 -11.58 18.39
C ASN A 219 -3.48 -10.63 18.34
N LEU A 220 -4.61 -11.10 18.87
CA LEU A 220 -5.87 -10.35 18.92
C LEU A 220 -5.75 -8.97 19.61
N SER A 221 -4.78 -8.80 20.52
CA SER A 221 -4.51 -7.51 21.16
C SER A 221 -4.04 -6.43 20.17
N PHE A 222 -3.44 -6.86 19.05
CA PHE A 222 -3.05 -6.01 17.94
C PHE A 222 -4.23 -5.81 16.98
N ASP A 223 -4.69 -6.88 16.32
CA ASP A 223 -5.68 -6.78 15.24
C ASP A 223 -7.06 -6.33 15.73
N GLY A 224 -7.50 -6.85 16.88
CA GLY A 224 -8.85 -6.67 17.41
C GLY A 224 -9.25 -5.19 17.53
N PRO A 225 -8.45 -4.32 18.19
CA PRO A 225 -8.75 -2.89 18.25
C PRO A 225 -8.81 -2.21 16.86
N ARG A 226 -7.95 -2.58 15.90
CA ARG A 226 -7.96 -1.95 14.56
C ARG A 226 -9.18 -2.39 13.77
N LEU A 227 -9.50 -3.68 13.80
CA LEU A 227 -10.68 -4.24 13.16
C LEU A 227 -11.95 -3.59 13.73
N PHE A 228 -12.07 -3.52 15.06
CA PHE A 228 -13.23 -2.89 15.70
C PHE A 228 -13.37 -1.41 15.35
N ASN A 229 -12.26 -0.66 15.39
CA ASN A 229 -12.25 0.75 14.99
C ASN A 229 -12.71 0.91 13.53
N ALA A 230 -12.28 0.03 12.63
CA ALA A 230 -12.72 0.04 11.24
C ALA A 230 -14.22 -0.25 11.09
N ILE A 231 -14.74 -1.24 11.83
CA ILE A 231 -16.18 -1.57 11.86
C ILE A 231 -17.01 -0.36 12.31
N VAL A 232 -16.64 0.26 13.44
CA VAL A 232 -17.34 1.43 13.99
C VAL A 232 -17.27 2.63 13.05
N THR A 233 -16.08 2.92 12.51
CA THR A 233 -15.88 4.04 11.57
C THR A 233 -16.70 3.88 10.29
N CYS A 234 -16.98 2.64 9.88
CA CYS A 234 -17.78 2.34 8.70
C CYS A 234 -19.29 2.23 9.00
N SER A 235 -19.69 2.37 10.26
CA SER A 235 -21.08 2.18 10.74
C SER A 235 -21.63 0.78 10.45
N LEU A 236 -20.78 -0.25 10.59
CA LEU A 236 -21.13 -1.66 10.32
C LEU A 236 -21.21 -2.49 11.61
N HIS A 237 -21.38 -1.84 12.78
CA HIS A 237 -21.32 -2.54 14.07
C HIS A 237 -22.36 -3.66 14.17
N ASP A 238 -23.63 -3.36 13.86
CA ASP A 238 -24.72 -4.32 13.99
C ASP A 238 -24.62 -5.40 12.91
N ASP A 239 -24.26 -5.03 11.68
CA ASP A 239 -24.05 -5.98 10.58
C ASP A 239 -22.97 -7.03 10.86
N PHE A 240 -21.89 -6.65 11.57
CA PHE A 240 -20.88 -7.61 12.00
C PHE A 240 -21.32 -8.41 13.23
N ARG A 241 -22.03 -7.77 14.18
CA ARG A 241 -22.55 -8.45 15.37
C ARG A 241 -23.48 -9.60 15.02
N ASP A 242 -24.27 -9.46 13.95
CA ASP A 242 -25.22 -10.49 13.50
C ASP A 242 -24.53 -11.74 12.94
N VAL A 243 -23.28 -11.64 12.47
CA VAL A 243 -22.55 -12.76 11.82
C VAL A 243 -21.32 -13.23 12.61
N VAL A 244 -20.84 -12.45 13.58
CA VAL A 244 -19.66 -12.77 14.39
C VAL A 244 -20.05 -13.10 15.83
N CYS A 245 -19.91 -14.36 16.21
CA CYS A 245 -20.14 -14.85 17.58
C CYS A 245 -19.13 -14.29 18.59
N GLY A 246 -17.89 -14.08 18.16
CA GLY A 246 -16.82 -13.71 19.06
C GLY A 246 -15.44 -13.74 18.39
N PHE A 247 -14.42 -13.55 19.21
CA PHE A 247 -13.04 -13.38 18.78
C PHE A 247 -12.09 -14.34 19.49
N ILE A 248 -11.10 -14.84 18.76
CA ILE A 248 -10.14 -15.83 19.25
C ILE A 248 -8.71 -15.28 19.09
N ASP A 249 -7.91 -15.41 20.13
CA ASP A 249 -6.47 -15.09 20.07
C ASP A 249 -5.66 -16.38 19.90
N THR A 250 -5.34 -16.73 18.66
CA THR A 250 -4.62 -17.97 18.35
C THR A 250 -3.25 -18.02 19.00
N LEU A 251 -2.60 -16.86 19.22
CA LEU A 251 -1.31 -16.78 19.89
C LEU A 251 -1.39 -17.32 21.32
N THR A 252 -2.44 -16.94 22.06
CA THR A 252 -2.67 -17.40 23.42
C THR A 252 -2.96 -18.90 23.47
N VAL A 253 -3.75 -19.42 22.52
CA VAL A 253 -4.05 -20.86 22.41
C VAL A 253 -2.79 -21.66 22.09
N ILE A 254 -2.01 -21.24 21.10
CA ILE A 254 -0.76 -21.90 20.69
C ILE A 254 0.22 -21.94 21.86
N ARG A 255 0.42 -20.82 22.57
CA ARG A 255 1.30 -20.77 23.75
C ARG A 255 0.86 -21.73 24.86
N ARG A 256 -0.45 -21.83 25.10
CA ARG A 256 -1.02 -22.73 26.11
C ARG A 256 -0.78 -24.19 25.76
N LEU A 257 -1.04 -24.58 24.51
CA LEU A 257 -1.00 -25.98 24.08
C LEU A 257 0.41 -26.48 23.74
N THR A 258 1.28 -25.62 23.23
CA THR A 258 2.64 -26.01 22.83
C THR A 258 3.69 -25.74 23.92
N GLY A 259 3.34 -24.94 24.95
CA GLY A 259 4.28 -24.50 25.98
C GLY A 259 5.33 -23.49 25.51
N ARG A 260 5.35 -23.13 24.21
CA ARG A 260 6.29 -22.16 23.63
C ARG A 260 5.96 -20.77 24.14
N LYS A 261 6.97 -20.03 24.63
CA LYS A 261 6.77 -18.70 25.23
C LYS A 261 7.93 -17.74 25.00
N ARG A 262 9.07 -18.16 24.43
CA ARG A 262 10.19 -17.24 24.27
C ARG A 262 9.89 -16.21 23.18
N LYS A 263 10.58 -15.07 23.27
CA LYS A 263 10.44 -13.98 22.29
C LYS A 263 10.78 -14.53 20.89
N GLY A 264 9.89 -14.31 19.92
CA GLY A 264 10.06 -14.79 18.54
C GLY A 264 9.57 -16.21 18.28
N GLU A 265 9.49 -17.10 19.29
CA GLU A 265 9.12 -18.52 19.05
C GLU A 265 7.66 -18.74 18.65
N CYS A 266 6.79 -17.80 19.02
CA CYS A 266 5.35 -17.83 18.74
C CYS A 266 4.93 -16.73 17.76
N THR A 267 5.84 -16.20 16.95
CA THR A 267 5.42 -15.43 15.77
C THR A 267 5.02 -16.41 14.66
N ILE A 268 4.26 -15.97 13.65
CA ILE A 268 3.95 -16.81 12.49
C ILE A 268 5.24 -17.36 11.88
N ALA A 269 6.25 -16.52 11.67
CA ALA A 269 7.56 -16.94 11.15
C ALA A 269 8.25 -17.97 12.05
N GLY A 270 8.30 -17.74 13.36
CA GLY A 270 8.96 -18.67 14.29
C GLY A 270 8.24 -20.01 14.46
N LEU A 271 6.91 -20.01 14.34
CA LEU A 271 6.10 -21.23 14.35
C LEU A 271 6.23 -22.00 13.03
N ALA A 272 6.23 -21.29 11.90
CA ALA A 272 6.47 -21.89 10.60
C ALA A 272 7.87 -22.53 10.52
N GLU A 273 8.91 -21.84 11.01
CA GLU A 273 10.26 -22.39 11.11
C GLU A 273 10.29 -23.65 11.98
N TRP A 274 9.68 -23.60 13.18
CA TRP A 274 9.61 -24.73 14.10
C TRP A 274 8.97 -25.98 13.44
N GLN A 275 7.96 -25.78 12.60
CA GLN A 275 7.23 -26.85 11.93
C GLN A 275 7.71 -27.12 10.51
N ARG A 276 8.78 -26.45 10.05
CA ARG A 276 9.32 -26.55 8.68
C ARG A 276 8.27 -26.24 7.61
N ILE A 277 7.37 -25.30 7.88
CA ILE A 277 6.39 -24.79 6.93
C ILE A 277 7.08 -23.69 6.10
N PRO A 278 7.04 -23.77 4.75
CA PRO A 278 7.57 -22.71 3.90
C PRO A 278 6.88 -21.36 4.16
N THR A 279 7.68 -20.31 4.29
CA THR A 279 7.24 -18.91 4.53
C THR A 279 7.38 -18.03 3.30
N ALA A 280 7.37 -18.64 2.09
CA ALA A 280 7.44 -17.88 0.85
C ALA A 280 6.25 -16.91 0.78
N GLY A 281 6.54 -15.61 0.65
CA GLY A 281 5.52 -14.57 0.64
C GLY A 281 4.92 -14.22 2.00
N ALA A 282 5.52 -14.66 3.12
CA ALA A 282 5.15 -14.16 4.45
C ALA A 282 5.21 -12.62 4.50
N HIS A 283 4.42 -12.02 5.38
CA HIS A 283 4.17 -10.57 5.42
C HIS A 283 3.33 -10.04 4.24
N ASN A 284 2.45 -10.92 3.78
CA ASN A 284 1.26 -10.59 3.04
C ASN A 284 0.11 -11.27 3.78
N ALA A 285 -0.91 -10.53 4.18
CA ALA A 285 -1.98 -11.05 5.02
C ALA A 285 -2.60 -12.35 4.46
N GLU A 286 -2.72 -12.50 3.13
CA GLU A 286 -3.27 -13.70 2.51
C GLU A 286 -2.37 -14.93 2.72
N ASN A 287 -1.06 -14.76 2.60
CA ASN A 287 -0.12 -15.84 2.87
C ASN A 287 -0.07 -16.15 4.36
N ASP A 288 -0.14 -15.13 5.22
CA ASP A 288 -0.05 -15.29 6.67
C ASP A 288 -1.25 -16.07 7.23
N VAL A 289 -2.49 -15.85 6.74
CA VAL A 289 -3.64 -16.69 7.14
C VAL A 289 -3.51 -18.14 6.66
N ASN A 290 -2.91 -18.37 5.49
CA ASN A 290 -2.67 -19.73 4.98
C ASN A 290 -1.57 -20.45 5.78
N ILE A 291 -0.47 -19.74 6.12
CA ILE A 291 0.60 -20.26 6.98
C ILE A 291 0.04 -20.56 8.38
N LEU A 292 -0.78 -19.66 8.94
CA LEU A 292 -1.42 -19.88 10.24
C LEU A 292 -2.31 -21.13 10.25
N GLN A 293 -3.08 -21.38 9.20
CA GLN A 293 -3.86 -22.61 9.08
C GLN A 293 -2.96 -23.85 9.10
N LYS A 294 -1.88 -23.85 8.32
CA LYS A 294 -0.89 -24.94 8.32
C LYS A 294 -0.28 -25.13 9.71
N ILE A 295 -0.01 -24.04 10.43
CA ILE A 295 0.54 -24.07 11.78
C ILE A 295 -0.41 -24.75 12.76
N LEU A 296 -1.68 -24.34 12.77
CA LEU A 296 -2.71 -24.89 13.66
C LEU A 296 -2.89 -26.39 13.43
N ARG A 297 -2.97 -26.80 12.15
CA ARG A 297 -3.05 -28.22 11.76
C ARG A 297 -1.83 -29.01 12.22
N SER A 298 -0.62 -28.54 11.93
CA SER A 298 0.61 -29.25 12.31
C SER A 298 0.80 -29.30 13.83
N ALA A 299 0.28 -28.31 14.57
CA ALA A 299 0.25 -28.30 16.03
C ALA A 299 -0.90 -29.15 16.63
N LYS A 300 -1.77 -29.74 15.79
CA LYS A 300 -2.96 -30.50 16.18
C LYS A 300 -3.92 -29.68 17.07
N ILE A 301 -4.03 -28.39 16.82
CA ILE A 301 -4.94 -27.49 17.56
C ILE A 301 -6.30 -27.54 16.89
N THR A 302 -7.30 -28.09 17.57
CA THR A 302 -8.63 -28.29 16.98
C THR A 302 -9.50 -27.03 16.99
N GLY A 303 -10.59 -27.05 16.23
CA GLY A 303 -11.62 -26.02 16.30
C GLY A 303 -12.20 -25.87 17.70
N GLU A 304 -12.40 -26.97 18.43
CA GLU A 304 -12.89 -26.91 19.82
C GLU A 304 -11.89 -26.16 20.72
N ASN A 305 -10.59 -26.44 20.60
CA ASN A 305 -9.56 -25.76 21.41
C ASN A 305 -9.56 -24.24 21.21
N LEU A 306 -9.87 -23.79 19.99
CA LEU A 306 -9.97 -22.38 19.63
C LEU A 306 -11.25 -21.76 20.18
N VAL A 307 -12.40 -22.41 19.98
CA VAL A 307 -13.71 -21.92 20.45
C VAL A 307 -13.78 -21.85 21.98
N GLU A 308 -13.18 -22.81 22.70
CA GLU A 308 -13.07 -22.77 24.17
C GLU A 308 -12.31 -21.54 24.70
N SER A 309 -11.48 -20.91 23.87
CA SER A 309 -10.74 -19.69 24.22
C SER A 309 -11.38 -18.42 23.70
N ALA A 310 -12.52 -18.53 23.01
CA ALA A 310 -13.18 -17.40 22.37
C ALA A 310 -13.69 -16.42 23.42
N LYS A 311 -13.50 -15.14 23.12
CA LYS A 311 -14.15 -14.03 23.81
C LYS A 311 -15.43 -13.69 23.08
N SER A 312 -16.48 -13.35 23.81
CA SER A 312 -17.71 -12.87 23.18
C SER A 312 -17.47 -11.55 22.44
N TRP A 313 -18.41 -11.19 21.55
CA TRP A 313 -18.43 -9.87 20.91
C TRP A 313 -18.35 -8.76 21.97
N GLU A 314 -19.18 -8.83 23.01
CA GLU A 314 -19.23 -7.86 24.09
C GLU A 314 -17.89 -7.78 24.84
N GLU A 315 -17.33 -8.91 25.28
CA GLU A 315 -16.06 -8.94 26.03
C GLU A 315 -14.92 -8.28 25.26
N GLN A 316 -14.79 -8.59 23.97
CA GLN A 316 -13.74 -8.02 23.14
C GLN A 316 -13.98 -6.53 22.90
N THR A 317 -15.22 -6.12 22.59
CA THR A 317 -15.53 -4.73 22.26
C THR A 317 -15.50 -3.80 23.47
N TYR A 318 -15.92 -4.25 24.66
CA TYR A 318 -15.76 -3.49 25.90
C TYR A 318 -14.28 -3.40 26.34
N GLY A 319 -13.49 -4.46 26.17
CA GLY A 319 -12.04 -4.41 26.41
C GLY A 319 -11.30 -3.42 25.50
N VAL A 320 -11.82 -3.18 24.29
CA VAL A 320 -11.33 -2.15 23.37
C VAL A 320 -11.76 -0.75 23.82
N ARG A 321 -13.03 -0.56 24.25
CA ARG A 321 -13.57 0.73 24.75
C ARG A 321 -13.00 1.16 26.10
N GLY A 322 -12.63 0.22 26.98
CA GLY A 322 -12.11 0.48 28.33
C GLY A 322 -10.73 1.14 28.39
N ASN A 323 -10.12 1.46 27.24
CA ASN A 323 -8.91 2.27 27.13
C ASN A 323 -9.19 3.66 26.52
N THR A 324 -10.46 4.08 26.41
CA THR A 324 -10.84 5.31 25.71
C THR A 324 -11.94 6.09 26.45
N LEU A 325 -11.91 6.07 27.79
CA LEU A 325 -12.76 6.95 28.60
C LEU A 325 -11.93 7.62 29.69
N ASP A 326 -11.41 8.79 29.34
CA ASP A 326 -11.55 10.02 30.11
C ASP A 326 -11.51 11.16 29.09
N ILE A 327 -12.68 11.62 28.60
CA ILE A 327 -13.21 12.97 28.85
C ILE A 327 -14.70 12.98 28.44
N PHE A 328 -15.50 13.64 29.27
CA PHE A 328 -16.83 14.15 28.96
C PHE A 328 -16.85 15.10 27.75
#